data_AF-A0A1B6I7K7-F1
#
_entry.id   AF-A0A1B6I7K7-F1
#
_cell.length_a   1.000
_cell.length_b   1.000
_cell.length_c   1.000
_cell.angle_alpha   90.00
_cell.angle_beta   90.00
_cell.angle_gamma   90.00
#
_symmetry.space_group_name_H-M   'P 1'
#
loop_
_entity.id
_entity.type
_entity.pdbx_description
1 polymer ?
#
loop_
_entity_poly.entity_id
_entity_poly.type
_entity_poly.pdbx_seq_one_letter_code
_entity_poly.pdbx_strand_id
1 'polypeptide(L)'
;RRNRVYKFLITREIARYLDRRTFVTVSFREAIIYIIFLVLITLITLGSTPLDMFYFSQAMETLYTKQEFEGDYGATKTFYEINTKSEVWKYQMSILHNLYHDFWYSKPDPYENPETTQENYFENKLIGMPQIRQVRVGNGTCEMQDSFKDNYKLCYGPYSSINEATDDFGSSEEWKYKSAENSSTASIEGILTNYNGGGYVALLQNIDTKSEQTILKLRNGKWIDRSTRAMFIEFTIYNGNINLFCTFKIIFEFPPCGGVIPSHWNYVQKFI
;
A
#
# COMPACT_ATOMS: atom_id res chain seq x y z
N ARG A 1 -35.54 46.67 6.01
CA ARG A 1 -34.84 45.44 6.50
C ARG A 1 -33.86 44.86 5.45
N ARG A 2 -34.16 44.90 4.14
CA ARG A 2 -33.27 44.43 3.04
C ARG A 2 -31.88 45.11 2.96
N ASN A 3 -31.76 46.42 3.22
CA ASN A 3 -30.48 47.16 3.05
C ASN A 3 -29.40 46.87 4.12
N ARG A 4 -29.73 46.27 5.27
CA ARG A 4 -28.71 45.92 6.29
C ARG A 4 -27.91 44.68 5.92
N VAL A 5 -28.54 43.72 5.19
CA VAL A 5 -27.91 42.46 4.80
C VAL A 5 -26.82 42.69 3.76
N TYR A 6 -27.04 43.61 2.81
CA TYR A 6 -26.03 43.99 1.80
C TYR A 6 -24.77 44.61 2.42
N LYS A 7 -24.87 45.34 3.55
CA LYS A 7 -23.69 45.89 4.25
C LYS A 7 -22.85 44.83 4.94
N PHE A 8 -23.43 43.68 5.32
CA PHE A 8 -22.69 42.61 5.98
C PHE A 8 -21.80 41.86 4.98
N LEU A 9 -22.27 41.66 3.76
CA LEU A 9 -21.56 40.92 2.70
C LEU A 9 -20.58 41.76 1.86
N ILE A 10 -20.34 43.02 2.24
CA ILE A 10 -19.32 43.85 1.59
C ILE A 10 -17.94 43.25 1.89
N THR A 11 -17.22 42.85 0.85
CA THR A 11 -15.83 42.39 0.93
C THR A 11 -14.87 43.59 0.93
N ARG A 12 -13.62 43.38 1.37
CA ARG A 12 -12.57 44.40 1.32
C ARG A 12 -12.38 44.99 -0.07
N GLU A 13 -12.52 44.18 -1.13
CA GLU A 13 -12.41 44.66 -2.52
C GLU A 13 -13.51 45.64 -2.90
N ILE A 14 -14.75 45.37 -2.49
CA ILE A 14 -15.90 46.27 -2.70
C ILE A 14 -15.74 47.52 -1.81
N ALA A 15 -15.19 47.37 -0.61
CA ALA A 15 -14.96 48.47 0.33
C ALA A 15 -13.84 49.45 -0.10
N ARG A 16 -12.97 49.09 -1.06
CA ARG A 16 -11.93 50.01 -1.59
C ARG A 16 -12.51 51.24 -2.30
N TYR A 17 -13.70 51.10 -2.88
CA TYR A 17 -14.41 52.19 -3.58
C TYR A 17 -15.38 52.96 -2.67
N LEU A 18 -15.41 52.64 -1.37
CA LEU A 18 -16.26 53.26 -0.35
C LEU A 18 -15.44 54.15 0.60
N ASP A 19 -16.14 54.79 1.55
CA ASP A 19 -15.53 55.67 2.56
C ASP A 19 -14.45 54.96 3.41
N ARG A 20 -13.40 55.71 3.81
CA ARG A 20 -12.23 55.20 4.53
C ARG A 20 -12.60 54.50 5.84
N ARG A 21 -13.62 54.98 6.56
CA ARG A 21 -14.11 54.34 7.79
C ARG A 21 -14.73 52.96 7.51
N THR A 22 -15.46 52.84 6.41
CA THR A 22 -16.09 51.59 5.97
C THR A 22 -15.03 50.57 5.54
N PHE A 23 -13.99 51.02 4.82
CA PHE A 23 -12.86 50.17 4.45
C PHE A 23 -12.12 49.59 5.67
N VAL A 24 -11.80 50.41 6.66
CA VAL A 24 -11.09 49.97 7.88
C VAL A 24 -11.93 48.98 8.69
N THR A 25 -13.21 49.25 8.89
CA THR A 25 -14.10 48.36 9.67
C THR A 25 -14.35 47.02 8.98
N VAL A 26 -14.52 47.01 7.66
CA VAL A 26 -14.66 45.77 6.88
C VAL A 26 -13.35 44.96 6.89
N SER A 27 -12.20 45.62 6.72
CA SER A 27 -10.89 44.96 6.75
C SER A 27 -10.59 44.33 8.11
N PHE A 28 -10.91 45.02 9.21
CA PHE A 28 -10.75 44.48 10.56
C PHE A 28 -11.67 43.29 10.83
N ARG A 29 -12.93 43.36 10.36
CA ARG A 29 -13.88 42.24 10.44
C ARG A 29 -13.39 41.02 9.65
N GLU A 30 -12.92 41.21 8.42
CA GLU A 30 -12.35 40.11 7.62
C GLU A 30 -11.11 39.51 8.27
N ALA A 31 -10.23 40.34 8.86
CA ALA A 31 -9.07 39.86 9.61
C ALA A 31 -9.48 38.98 10.80
N ILE A 32 -10.51 39.37 11.57
CA ILE A 32 -11.03 38.55 12.67
C ILE A 32 -11.58 37.22 12.17
N ILE A 33 -12.39 37.23 11.09
CA ILE A 33 -12.94 36.00 10.51
C ILE A 33 -11.81 35.08 10.03
N TYR A 34 -10.78 35.64 9.41
CA TYR A 34 -9.61 34.88 8.98
C TYR A 34 -8.81 34.32 10.15
N ILE A 35 -8.64 35.06 11.25
CA ILE A 35 -7.99 34.57 12.47
C ILE A 35 -8.78 33.41 13.08
N ILE A 36 -10.11 33.54 13.16
CA ILE A 36 -10.97 32.45 13.66
C ILE A 36 -10.84 31.22 12.76
N PHE A 37 -10.89 31.40 11.44
CA PHE A 37 -10.68 30.33 10.47
C PHE A 37 -9.32 29.64 10.62
N LEU A 38 -8.24 30.41 10.78
CA LEU A 38 -6.91 29.87 11.03
C LEU A 38 -6.87 29.06 12.33
N VAL A 39 -7.42 29.57 13.42
CA VAL A 39 -7.47 28.86 14.70
C VAL A 39 -8.26 27.55 14.56
N LEU A 40 -9.40 27.57 13.87
CA LEU A 40 -10.20 26.36 13.63
C LEU A 40 -9.42 25.34 12.78
N ILE A 41 -8.77 25.77 11.70
CA ILE A 41 -7.92 24.87 10.90
C ILE A 41 -6.80 24.29 11.73
N THR A 42 -6.09 25.12 12.51
CA THR A 42 -4.98 24.65 13.35
C THR A 42 -5.46 23.61 14.38
N LEU A 43 -6.60 23.84 15.03
CA LEU A 43 -7.20 22.89 15.97
C LEU A 43 -7.58 21.57 15.29
N ILE A 44 -8.16 21.63 14.09
CA ILE A 44 -8.50 20.43 13.32
C ILE A 44 -7.22 19.67 12.93
N THR A 45 -6.22 20.36 12.37
CA THR A 45 -4.98 19.70 11.93
C THR A 45 -4.22 19.06 13.08
N LEU A 46 -4.14 19.73 14.24
CA LEU A 46 -3.43 19.20 15.41
C LEU A 46 -4.23 18.08 16.10
N GLY A 47 -5.57 18.15 16.10
CA GLY A 47 -6.42 17.10 16.67
C GLY A 47 -6.43 15.81 15.83
N SER A 48 -6.21 15.91 14.52
CA SER A 48 -6.19 14.77 13.60
C SER A 48 -4.88 14.00 13.59
N THR A 49 -3.78 14.54 14.12
CA THR A 49 -2.44 13.90 14.10
C THR A 49 -1.89 13.65 15.52
N PRO A 50 -2.46 12.71 16.30
CA PRO A 50 -1.89 12.33 17.59
C PRO A 50 -0.50 11.71 17.43
N LEU A 51 0.34 11.88 18.45
CA LEU A 51 1.72 11.36 18.51
C LEU A 51 1.77 9.83 18.32
N ASP A 52 0.74 9.12 18.78
CA ASP A 52 0.63 7.66 18.69
C ASP A 52 0.63 7.18 17.22
N MET A 53 0.08 7.96 16.28
CA MET A 53 0.13 7.60 14.86
C MET A 53 1.55 7.51 14.33
N PHE A 54 2.43 8.42 14.77
CA PHE A 54 3.83 8.44 14.35
C PHE A 54 4.58 7.22 14.87
N TYR A 55 4.48 6.94 16.18
CA TYR A 55 5.15 5.78 16.77
C TYR A 55 4.60 4.46 16.26
N PHE A 56 3.30 4.36 16.05
CA PHE A 56 2.67 3.17 15.47
C PHE A 56 3.15 2.92 14.03
N SER A 57 3.17 3.97 13.20
CA SER A 57 3.74 3.92 11.86
C SER A 57 5.20 3.45 11.88
N GLN A 58 6.03 4.05 12.74
CA GLN A 58 7.46 3.74 12.84
C GLN A 58 7.73 2.31 13.32
N ALA A 59 6.96 1.82 14.30
CA ALA A 59 7.07 0.46 14.82
C ALA A 59 6.77 -0.56 13.72
N MET A 60 5.67 -0.35 12.98
CA MET A 60 5.28 -1.25 11.89
C MET A 60 6.25 -1.18 10.70
N GLU A 61 6.73 0.02 10.35
CA GLU A 61 7.74 0.18 9.30
C GLU A 61 9.02 -0.58 9.65
N THR A 62 9.47 -0.46 10.90
CA THR A 62 10.68 -1.15 11.38
C THR A 62 10.50 -2.66 11.31
N LEU A 63 9.35 -3.17 11.73
CA LEU A 63 9.03 -4.59 11.71
C LEU A 63 9.04 -5.18 10.30
N TYR A 64 8.41 -4.52 9.33
CA TYR A 64 8.27 -5.08 7.99
C TYR A 64 9.41 -4.73 7.03
N THR A 65 10.12 -3.62 7.24
CA THR A 65 11.16 -3.17 6.28
C THR A 65 12.58 -3.29 6.82
N LYS A 66 12.80 -3.11 8.13
CA LYS A 66 14.15 -3.04 8.72
C LYS A 66 14.58 -4.34 9.38
N GLN A 67 13.67 -5.28 9.60
CA GLN A 67 14.02 -6.60 10.10
C GLN A 67 14.90 -7.34 9.10
N GLU A 68 15.99 -7.92 9.61
CA GLU A 68 16.86 -8.76 8.81
C GLU A 68 16.24 -10.14 8.60
N PHE A 69 16.38 -10.66 7.39
CA PHE A 69 16.01 -12.01 7.03
C PHE A 69 17.18 -12.70 6.31
N GLU A 70 17.13 -14.03 6.24
CA GLU A 70 18.15 -14.81 5.55
C GLU A 70 18.00 -14.64 4.03
N GLY A 71 18.95 -13.95 3.41
CA GLY A 71 19.05 -13.72 1.98
C GLY A 71 19.66 -14.91 1.23
N ASP A 72 20.10 -14.67 -0.01
CA ASP A 72 20.86 -15.67 -0.76
C ASP A 72 22.28 -15.84 -0.17
N TYR A 73 22.79 -17.09 -0.21
CA TYR A 73 24.12 -17.46 0.31
C TYR A 73 24.34 -17.22 1.82
N GLY A 74 23.27 -17.16 2.62
CA GLY A 74 23.35 -16.99 4.07
C GLY A 74 23.70 -15.56 4.52
N ALA A 75 23.70 -14.59 3.60
CA ALA A 75 23.85 -13.18 3.95
C ALA A 75 22.55 -12.67 4.61
N THR A 76 22.66 -11.95 5.72
CA THR A 76 21.51 -11.22 6.27
C THR A 76 21.24 -10.00 5.42
N LYS A 77 19.96 -9.77 5.11
CA LYS A 77 19.51 -8.64 4.29
C LYS A 77 18.25 -8.03 4.89
N THR A 78 18.08 -6.74 4.65
CA THR A 78 16.85 -6.00 4.91
C THR A 78 15.97 -5.94 3.66
N PHE A 79 14.73 -5.46 3.80
CA PHE A 79 13.80 -5.30 2.67
C PHE A 79 14.38 -4.50 1.51
N TYR A 80 15.10 -3.41 1.80
CA TYR A 80 15.66 -2.51 0.79
C TYR A 80 16.83 -3.11 0.01
N GLU A 81 17.43 -4.19 0.50
CA GLU A 81 18.59 -4.85 -0.11
C GLU A 81 18.22 -6.04 -1.01
N ILE A 82 16.91 -6.28 -1.16
CA ILE A 82 16.36 -7.31 -2.05
C ILE A 82 16.64 -6.92 -3.49
N ASN A 83 17.38 -7.76 -4.21
CA ASN A 83 17.74 -7.51 -5.60
C ASN A 83 17.47 -8.70 -6.54
N THR A 84 17.12 -9.88 -6.02
CA THR A 84 16.75 -11.05 -6.83
C THR A 84 15.31 -11.52 -6.58
N LYS A 85 14.72 -12.18 -7.59
CA LYS A 85 13.40 -12.85 -7.44
C LYS A 85 13.42 -13.97 -6.39
N SER A 86 14.58 -14.60 -6.18
CA SER A 86 14.74 -15.63 -5.14
C SER A 86 14.57 -15.02 -3.76
N GLU A 87 15.20 -13.86 -3.52
CA GLU A 87 15.09 -13.11 -2.27
C GLU A 87 13.67 -12.61 -2.01
N VAL A 88 12.91 -12.22 -3.06
CA VAL A 88 11.49 -11.86 -2.91
C VAL A 88 10.66 -13.01 -2.34
N TRP A 89 10.94 -14.26 -2.73
CA TRP A 89 10.26 -15.43 -2.14
C TRP A 89 10.69 -15.69 -0.69
N LYS A 90 11.96 -15.48 -0.36
CA LYS A 90 12.47 -15.64 1.01
C LYS A 90 11.89 -14.58 1.95
N TYR A 91 11.88 -13.33 1.51
CA TYR A 91 11.27 -12.23 2.24
C TYR A 91 9.78 -12.48 2.50
N GLN A 92 9.05 -13.00 1.50
CA GLN A 92 7.66 -13.42 1.66
C GLN A 92 7.45 -14.43 2.80
N MET A 93 8.34 -15.41 2.94
CA MET A 93 8.26 -16.35 4.08
C MET A 93 8.60 -15.68 5.40
N SER A 94 9.58 -14.77 5.42
CA SER A 94 9.94 -14.01 6.63
C SER A 94 8.80 -13.12 7.11
N ILE A 95 8.11 -12.42 6.20
CA ILE A 95 7.01 -11.54 6.57
C ILE A 95 5.77 -12.31 7.05
N LEU A 96 5.52 -13.52 6.53
CA LEU A 96 4.44 -14.37 7.02
C LEU A 96 4.58 -14.66 8.52
N HIS A 97 5.78 -15.02 8.96
CA HIS A 97 6.05 -15.30 10.36
C HIS A 97 5.79 -14.06 11.25
N ASN A 98 6.14 -12.87 10.75
CA ASN A 98 5.86 -11.61 11.43
C ASN A 98 4.36 -11.24 11.41
N LEU A 99 3.59 -11.71 10.43
CA LEU A 99 2.14 -11.47 10.32
C LEU A 99 1.33 -12.36 11.26
N TYR A 100 1.75 -13.61 11.44
CA TYR A 100 0.99 -14.65 12.15
C TYR A 100 1.64 -15.15 13.45
N HIS A 101 2.55 -14.37 14.04
CA HIS A 101 3.37 -14.76 15.19
C HIS A 101 2.61 -15.50 16.31
N ASP A 102 3.05 -16.72 16.63
CA ASP A 102 2.46 -17.58 17.67
C ASP A 102 2.90 -17.18 19.10
N PHE A 103 2.02 -17.36 20.09
CA PHE A 103 2.28 -17.04 21.49
C PHE A 103 2.99 -18.18 22.26
N TRP A 104 3.92 -17.83 23.15
CA TRP A 104 4.58 -18.80 24.05
C TRP A 104 3.85 -19.04 25.38
N TYR A 105 2.93 -18.15 25.79
CA TYR A 105 2.19 -18.26 27.07
C TYR A 105 0.67 -18.36 26.92
N SER A 106 0.12 -18.11 25.73
CA SER A 106 -1.30 -18.33 25.48
C SER A 106 -1.53 -19.83 25.42
N LYS A 107 -2.00 -20.43 26.53
CA LYS A 107 -2.80 -21.64 26.39
C LYS A 107 -3.97 -21.22 25.50
N PRO A 108 -4.24 -21.91 24.37
CA PRO A 108 -5.42 -21.59 23.57
C PRO A 108 -6.61 -21.67 24.52
N ASP A 109 -7.30 -20.55 24.73
CA ASP A 109 -8.57 -20.60 25.42
C ASP A 109 -9.44 -21.56 24.61
N PRO A 110 -9.92 -22.67 25.20
CA PRO A 110 -10.70 -23.66 24.46
C PRO A 110 -12.02 -23.10 23.88
N TYR A 111 -12.40 -21.87 24.25
CA TYR A 111 -13.56 -21.16 23.72
C TYR A 111 -13.23 -20.07 22.69
N GLU A 112 -11.95 -19.75 22.45
CA GLU A 112 -11.55 -18.80 21.42
C GLU A 112 -11.27 -19.53 20.09
N ASN A 113 -11.89 -19.05 19.02
CA ASN A 113 -11.61 -19.58 17.69
C ASN A 113 -10.25 -19.06 17.21
N PRO A 114 -9.23 -19.92 17.03
CA PRO A 114 -7.89 -19.51 16.60
C PRO A 114 -7.87 -18.81 15.24
N GLU A 115 -8.92 -18.95 14.42
CA GLU A 115 -9.07 -18.20 13.17
C GLU A 115 -9.47 -16.72 13.37
N THR A 116 -9.92 -16.34 14.58
CA THR A 116 -10.45 -15.01 14.92
C THR A 116 -9.60 -14.20 15.92
N THR A 117 -8.73 -14.86 16.68
CA THR A 117 -7.86 -14.29 17.72
C THR A 117 -6.40 -14.14 17.28
N GLN A 118 -6.17 -13.88 16.00
CA GLN A 118 -4.82 -13.60 15.51
C GLN A 118 -4.39 -12.19 15.89
N GLU A 119 -3.82 -12.13 17.07
CA GLU A 119 -3.15 -10.97 17.61
C GLU A 119 -1.69 -10.98 17.13
N ASN A 120 -1.36 -9.99 16.31
CA ASN A 120 -0.04 -9.69 15.81
C ASN A 120 0.72 -8.84 16.85
N TYR A 121 1.85 -9.32 17.35
CA TYR A 121 2.67 -8.65 18.38
C TYR A 121 1.83 -8.10 19.57
N PHE A 122 1.06 -8.98 20.22
CA PHE A 122 0.32 -8.77 21.48
C PHE A 122 -0.89 -7.83 21.43
N GLU A 123 -0.80 -6.70 20.72
CA GLU A 123 -1.79 -5.62 20.80
C GLU A 123 -2.45 -5.28 19.46
N ASN A 124 -1.89 -5.81 18.36
CA ASN A 124 -2.39 -5.55 17.02
C ASN A 124 -3.18 -6.75 16.52
N LYS A 125 -4.12 -6.50 15.62
CA LYS A 125 -4.96 -7.51 15.00
C LYS A 125 -4.85 -7.39 13.48
N LEU A 126 -4.57 -8.50 12.80
CA LEU A 126 -4.62 -8.54 11.35
C LEU A 126 -6.09 -8.48 10.90
N ILE A 127 -6.42 -7.53 10.03
CA ILE A 127 -7.78 -7.32 9.54
C ILE A 127 -7.89 -7.93 8.14
N GLY A 128 -8.77 -8.94 8.03
CA GLY A 128 -8.97 -9.68 6.79
C GLY A 128 -7.79 -10.56 6.43
N MET A 129 -7.73 -10.93 5.16
CA MET A 129 -6.67 -11.76 4.59
C MET A 129 -5.66 -10.86 3.86
N PRO A 130 -4.35 -10.98 4.14
CA PRO A 130 -3.33 -10.35 3.31
C PRO A 130 -3.47 -10.83 1.86
N GLN A 131 -3.30 -9.93 0.91
CA GLN A 131 -3.36 -10.26 -0.51
C GLN A 131 -2.01 -10.05 -1.18
N ILE A 132 -1.70 -10.94 -2.10
CA ILE A 132 -0.57 -10.82 -3.02
C ILE A 132 -1.15 -10.55 -4.41
N ARG A 133 -0.76 -9.44 -5.02
CA ARG A 133 -1.19 -9.06 -6.37
C ARG A 133 -0.01 -8.96 -7.31
N GLN A 134 -0.19 -9.39 -8.55
CA GLN A 134 0.85 -9.34 -9.58
C GLN A 134 0.34 -8.67 -10.85
N VAL A 135 1.21 -7.89 -11.46
CA VAL A 135 1.01 -7.30 -12.78
C VAL A 135 2.04 -7.87 -13.76
N ARG A 136 1.55 -8.25 -14.93
CA ARG A 136 2.31 -8.92 -16.00
C ARG A 136 2.17 -8.17 -17.31
N VAL A 137 3.11 -8.39 -18.21
CA VAL A 137 3.15 -7.79 -19.54
C VAL A 137 3.14 -8.87 -20.62
N GLY A 138 2.43 -8.61 -21.71
CA GLY A 138 2.33 -9.53 -22.85
C GLY A 138 3.69 -9.80 -23.53
N ASN A 139 3.79 -10.95 -24.20
CA ASN A 139 4.95 -11.28 -25.02
C ASN A 139 4.98 -10.41 -26.29
N GLY A 140 6.17 -10.03 -26.76
CA GLY A 140 6.36 -9.24 -27.98
C GLY A 140 6.15 -7.73 -27.79
N THR A 141 6.08 -7.26 -26.54
CA THR A 141 5.88 -5.84 -26.19
C THR A 141 7.14 -4.99 -26.25
N CYS A 142 8.28 -5.57 -26.63
CA CYS A 142 9.52 -4.82 -26.87
C CYS A 142 10.05 -5.04 -28.28
N GLU A 143 10.79 -4.05 -28.76
CA GLU A 143 11.44 -4.06 -30.06
C GLU A 143 12.81 -4.73 -29.95
N MET A 144 12.96 -5.91 -30.57
CA MET A 144 14.26 -6.57 -30.69
C MET A 144 14.90 -6.23 -32.05
N GLN A 145 16.20 -5.98 -32.03
CA GLN A 145 17.00 -5.85 -33.24
C GLN A 145 17.00 -7.19 -34.01
N ASP A 146 16.87 -7.12 -35.34
CA ASP A 146 16.66 -8.30 -36.21
C ASP A 146 17.72 -9.39 -36.03
N SER A 147 18.98 -9.00 -35.84
CA SER A 147 20.11 -9.94 -35.62
C SER A 147 19.98 -10.82 -34.38
N PHE A 148 19.15 -10.43 -33.41
CA PHE A 148 18.96 -11.16 -32.15
C PHE A 148 17.65 -11.97 -32.11
N LYS A 149 16.78 -11.85 -33.11
CA LYS A 149 15.48 -12.54 -33.15
C LYS A 149 15.60 -14.06 -33.17
N ASP A 150 16.65 -14.60 -33.78
CA ASP A 150 16.89 -16.05 -33.83
C ASP A 150 17.26 -16.63 -32.45
N ASN A 151 17.94 -15.84 -31.61
CA ASN A 151 18.39 -16.26 -30.28
C ASN A 151 17.35 -16.00 -29.19
N TYR A 152 16.51 -14.98 -29.34
CA TYR A 152 15.53 -14.57 -28.34
C TYR A 152 14.10 -14.64 -28.90
N LYS A 153 13.38 -15.70 -28.53
CA LYS A 153 11.97 -15.91 -28.95
C LYS A 153 10.95 -15.11 -28.14
N LEU A 154 11.32 -14.61 -26.95
CA LEU A 154 10.42 -13.95 -26.01
C LEU A 154 10.93 -12.55 -25.67
N CYS A 155 10.02 -11.57 -25.77
CA CYS A 155 10.27 -10.17 -25.43
C CYS A 155 9.24 -9.69 -24.41
N TYR A 156 9.69 -9.08 -23.31
CA TYR A 156 8.80 -8.40 -22.39
C TYR A 156 9.30 -6.97 -22.20
N GLY A 157 8.54 -5.99 -22.66
CA GLY A 157 8.85 -4.56 -22.55
C GLY A 157 8.53 -3.98 -21.18
N PRO A 158 8.65 -2.66 -20.98
CA PRO A 158 8.20 -2.00 -19.77
C PRO A 158 6.68 -2.11 -19.60
N TYR A 159 6.19 -1.95 -18.36
CA TYR A 159 4.76 -1.90 -18.12
C TYR A 159 4.14 -0.64 -18.74
N SER A 160 2.98 -0.83 -19.35
CA SER A 160 2.04 0.22 -19.70
C SER A 160 0.65 -0.40 -19.64
N SER A 161 -0.40 0.42 -19.47
CA SER A 161 -1.78 -0.08 -19.45
C SER A 161 -2.19 -0.80 -20.73
N ILE A 162 -1.50 -0.54 -21.85
CA ILE A 162 -1.74 -1.17 -23.16
C ILE A 162 -1.01 -2.52 -23.26
N ASN A 163 0.18 -2.62 -22.64
CA ASN A 163 1.03 -3.80 -22.69
C ASN A 163 0.68 -4.83 -21.59
N GLU A 164 -0.24 -4.50 -20.69
CA GLU A 164 -0.68 -5.37 -19.59
C GLU A 164 -1.22 -6.70 -20.13
N ALA A 165 -0.72 -7.81 -19.61
CA ALA A 165 -1.26 -9.12 -19.94
C ALA A 165 -2.56 -9.35 -19.17
N THR A 166 -3.64 -9.62 -19.90
CA THR A 166 -4.97 -9.89 -19.35
C THR A 166 -5.41 -11.35 -19.51
N ASP A 167 -4.58 -12.19 -20.13
CA ASP A 167 -4.89 -13.59 -20.38
C ASP A 167 -4.61 -14.47 -19.16
N ASP A 168 -5.44 -15.47 -18.90
CA ASP A 168 -5.19 -16.45 -17.85
C ASP A 168 -3.96 -17.30 -18.20
N PHE A 169 -3.06 -17.49 -17.24
CA PHE A 169 -1.83 -18.29 -17.46
C PHE A 169 -1.77 -19.56 -16.59
N GLY A 170 -2.92 -19.98 -16.07
CA GLY A 170 -3.09 -21.18 -15.25
C GLY A 170 -4.56 -21.46 -14.94
N SER A 171 -4.83 -22.57 -14.26
CA SER A 171 -6.20 -23.06 -14.05
C SER A 171 -6.86 -22.59 -12.75
N SER A 172 -6.07 -22.27 -11.73
CA SER A 172 -6.59 -21.84 -10.43
C SER A 172 -6.84 -20.33 -10.38
N GLU A 173 -7.64 -19.87 -9.42
CA GLU A 173 -8.07 -18.48 -9.28
C GLU A 173 -6.90 -17.48 -9.18
N GLU A 174 -5.76 -17.89 -8.63
CA GLU A 174 -4.58 -17.03 -8.49
C GLU A 174 -3.84 -16.78 -9.82
N TRP A 175 -4.13 -17.57 -10.86
CA TRP A 175 -3.58 -17.44 -12.21
C TRP A 175 -4.56 -16.82 -13.21
N LYS A 176 -5.77 -16.48 -12.76
CA LYS A 176 -6.78 -15.81 -13.57
C LYS A 176 -6.69 -14.30 -13.45
N TYR A 177 -6.82 -13.61 -14.56
CA TYR A 177 -6.79 -12.15 -14.57
C TYR A 177 -8.08 -11.57 -13.97
N LYS A 178 -7.92 -10.55 -13.12
CA LYS A 178 -9.04 -9.78 -12.57
C LYS A 178 -8.87 -8.32 -12.94
N SER A 179 -9.93 -7.72 -13.49
CA SER A 179 -10.00 -6.28 -13.69
C SER A 179 -10.10 -5.56 -12.36
N ALA A 180 -9.68 -4.29 -12.31
CA ALA A 180 -9.73 -3.46 -11.10
C ALA A 180 -11.11 -3.43 -10.43
N GLU A 181 -12.18 -3.44 -11.23
CA GLU A 181 -13.57 -3.47 -10.76
C GLU A 181 -13.90 -4.80 -10.06
N ASN A 182 -13.46 -5.93 -10.63
CA ASN A 182 -13.75 -7.25 -10.09
C ASN A 182 -12.89 -7.59 -8.86
N SER A 183 -11.67 -7.08 -8.78
CA SER A 183 -10.78 -7.28 -7.63
C SER A 183 -10.94 -6.23 -6.54
N SER A 184 -11.76 -5.18 -6.75
CA SER A 184 -11.90 -4.03 -5.83
C SER A 184 -10.55 -3.39 -5.46
N THR A 185 -9.59 -3.42 -6.37
CA THR A 185 -8.21 -2.93 -6.13
C THR A 185 -8.00 -1.59 -6.81
N ALA A 186 -7.35 -0.67 -6.09
CA ALA A 186 -6.97 0.63 -6.62
C ALA A 186 -5.64 0.57 -7.38
N SER A 187 -5.40 1.57 -8.23
CA SER A 187 -4.07 1.79 -8.81
C SER A 187 -3.04 2.05 -7.71
N ILE A 188 -1.81 1.59 -7.93
CA ILE A 188 -0.68 1.80 -7.03
C ILE A 188 0.42 2.54 -7.78
N GLU A 189 0.92 3.61 -7.17
CA GLU A 189 2.09 4.36 -7.63
C GLU A 189 3.37 3.66 -7.17
N GLY A 190 4.16 3.16 -8.13
CA GLY A 190 5.48 2.60 -7.90
C GLY A 190 6.59 3.62 -8.17
N ILE A 191 7.85 3.21 -8.04
CA ILE A 191 9.00 4.07 -8.36
C ILE A 191 9.16 4.19 -9.89
N LEU A 192 8.91 3.10 -10.63
CA LEU A 192 9.10 3.09 -12.09
C LEU A 192 7.89 3.65 -12.84
N THR A 193 6.68 3.31 -12.39
CA THR A 193 5.44 3.71 -13.05
C THR A 193 4.23 3.51 -12.14
N ASN A 194 3.10 4.08 -12.55
CA ASN A 194 1.80 3.76 -11.99
C ASN A 194 1.29 2.44 -12.55
N TYR A 195 0.78 1.57 -11.68
CA TYR A 195 0.17 0.30 -12.01
C TYR A 195 -1.33 0.36 -11.79
N ASN A 196 -2.10 -0.12 -12.76
CA ASN A 196 -3.55 -0.19 -12.64
C ASN A 196 -3.97 -1.17 -11.52
N GLY A 197 -5.25 -1.10 -11.14
CA GLY A 197 -5.81 -1.99 -10.13
C GLY A 197 -5.89 -3.45 -10.58
N GLY A 198 -5.89 -3.73 -11.89
CA GLY A 198 -5.98 -5.07 -12.44
C GLY A 198 -4.77 -5.96 -12.13
N GLY A 199 -4.92 -7.24 -12.40
CA GLY A 199 -3.86 -8.23 -12.31
C GLY A 199 -4.31 -9.57 -11.76
N TYR A 200 -3.35 -10.33 -11.29
CA TYR A 200 -3.54 -11.68 -10.75
C TYR A 200 -3.43 -11.59 -9.23
N VAL A 201 -4.41 -12.15 -8.51
CA VAL A 201 -4.52 -11.99 -7.05
C VAL A 201 -4.53 -13.35 -6.36
N ALA A 202 -3.62 -13.53 -5.42
CA ALA A 202 -3.59 -14.66 -4.49
C ALA A 202 -3.88 -14.15 -3.07
N LEU A 203 -4.84 -14.78 -2.38
CA LEU A 203 -5.17 -14.44 -1.00
C LEU A 203 -4.38 -15.36 -0.06
N LEU A 204 -3.67 -14.76 0.88
CA LEU A 204 -3.06 -15.48 2.00
C LEU A 204 -4.16 -15.87 2.99
N GLN A 205 -4.03 -17.05 3.57
CA GLN A 205 -5.01 -17.58 4.51
C GLN A 205 -4.73 -17.03 5.91
N ASN A 206 -5.71 -17.04 6.80
CA ASN A 206 -5.46 -16.58 8.17
C ASN A 206 -4.43 -17.47 8.88
N ILE A 207 -4.27 -18.74 8.56
CA ILE A 207 -3.32 -19.61 9.26
C ILE A 207 -1.94 -19.59 8.59
N ASP A 208 -0.87 -19.41 9.36
CA ASP A 208 0.53 -19.33 8.88
C ASP A 208 0.87 -20.52 7.94
N THR A 209 0.65 -21.75 8.41
CA THR A 209 0.92 -22.96 7.62
C THR A 209 0.14 -23.04 6.29
N LYS A 210 -1.10 -22.54 6.26
CA LYS A 210 -1.91 -22.49 5.03
C LYS A 210 -1.41 -21.39 4.08
N SER A 211 -0.97 -20.26 4.63
CA SER A 211 -0.36 -19.18 3.88
C SER A 211 0.98 -19.59 3.28
N GLU A 212 1.82 -20.28 4.06
CA GLU A 212 3.08 -20.85 3.58
C GLU A 212 2.84 -21.81 2.41
N GLN A 213 1.87 -22.72 2.53
CA GLN A 213 1.47 -23.61 1.44
C GLN A 213 1.03 -22.85 0.18
N THR A 214 0.32 -21.73 0.35
CA THR A 214 -0.10 -20.87 -0.76
C THR A 214 1.12 -20.25 -1.44
N ILE A 215 2.06 -19.69 -0.69
CA ILE A 215 3.30 -19.11 -1.26
C ILE A 215 4.15 -20.18 -1.96
N LEU A 216 4.27 -21.38 -1.37
CA LEU A 216 4.95 -22.52 -2.00
C LEU A 216 4.28 -22.95 -3.31
N LYS A 217 2.95 -22.98 -3.35
CA LYS A 217 2.17 -23.26 -4.58
C LYS A 217 2.47 -22.23 -5.67
N LEU A 218 2.48 -20.94 -5.32
CA LEU A 218 2.80 -19.85 -6.26
C LEU A 218 4.24 -19.94 -6.76
N ARG A 219 5.20 -20.22 -5.86
CA ARG A 219 6.62 -20.37 -6.21
C ARG A 219 6.84 -21.55 -7.16
N ASN A 220 6.29 -22.71 -6.83
CA ASN A 220 6.41 -23.93 -7.65
C ASN A 220 5.70 -23.79 -9.00
N GLY A 221 4.57 -23.07 -9.03
CA GLY A 221 3.84 -22.74 -10.25
C GLY A 221 4.45 -21.60 -11.07
N LYS A 222 5.67 -21.13 -10.72
CA LYS A 222 6.39 -20.04 -11.41
C LYS A 222 5.53 -18.79 -11.59
N TRP A 223 4.75 -18.45 -10.55
CA TRP A 223 3.85 -17.31 -10.60
C TRP A 223 4.60 -16.02 -10.93
N ILE A 224 5.76 -15.79 -10.32
CA ILE A 224 6.71 -14.74 -10.72
C ILE A 224 7.67 -15.27 -11.79
N ASP A 225 7.67 -14.64 -12.97
CA ASP A 225 8.51 -15.02 -14.11
C ASP A 225 9.06 -13.81 -14.86
N ARG A 226 9.58 -14.00 -16.09
CA ARG A 226 10.16 -12.92 -16.92
C ARG A 226 9.15 -11.84 -17.36
N SER A 227 7.87 -12.19 -17.43
CA SER A 227 6.79 -11.27 -17.84
C SER A 227 6.30 -10.37 -16.71
N THR A 228 6.65 -10.71 -15.46
CA THR A 228 6.22 -9.96 -14.28
C THR A 228 6.87 -8.59 -14.21
N ARG A 229 6.08 -7.56 -13.90
CA ARG A 229 6.56 -6.17 -13.77
C ARG A 229 6.41 -5.60 -12.38
N ALA A 230 5.38 -6.01 -11.65
CA ALA A 230 5.25 -5.67 -10.25
C ALA A 230 4.57 -6.78 -9.47
N MET A 231 4.90 -6.87 -8.20
CA MET A 231 4.21 -7.67 -7.19
C MET A 231 3.94 -6.78 -5.99
N PHE A 232 2.74 -6.91 -5.44
CA PHE A 232 2.27 -6.14 -4.30
C PHE A 232 1.87 -7.12 -3.19
N ILE A 233 2.22 -6.82 -1.95
CA ILE A 233 1.69 -7.48 -0.76
C ILE A 233 0.95 -6.42 0.04
N GLU A 234 -0.34 -6.60 0.22
CA GLU A 234 -1.22 -5.63 0.87
C GLU A 234 -1.91 -6.27 2.07
N PHE A 235 -1.81 -5.63 3.23
CA PHE A 235 -2.46 -6.07 4.46
C PHE A 235 -2.78 -4.88 5.35
N THR A 236 -3.75 -5.06 6.25
CA THR A 236 -4.16 -4.03 7.21
C THR A 236 -4.10 -4.57 8.62
N ILE A 237 -3.51 -3.78 9.50
CA ILE A 237 -3.35 -4.08 10.92
C ILE A 237 -4.15 -3.07 11.72
N TYR A 238 -4.85 -3.51 12.74
CA TYR A 238 -5.61 -2.68 13.66
C TYR A 238 -5.06 -2.82 15.07
N ASN A 239 -4.71 -1.72 15.73
CA ASN A 239 -4.38 -1.71 17.14
C ASN A 239 -5.58 -1.24 17.95
N GLY A 240 -6.08 -2.11 18.83
CA GLY A 240 -7.27 -1.86 19.65
C GLY A 240 -7.03 -0.87 20.80
N ASN A 241 -5.81 -0.78 21.31
CA ASN A 241 -5.47 0.07 22.46
C ASN A 241 -5.49 1.57 22.08
N ILE A 242 -4.99 1.89 20.88
CA ILE A 242 -4.95 3.26 20.36
C ILE A 242 -6.02 3.55 19.29
N ASN A 243 -6.84 2.55 18.93
CA ASN A 243 -7.88 2.63 17.90
C ASN A 243 -7.36 3.17 16.56
N LEU A 244 -6.24 2.61 16.09
CA LEU A 244 -5.60 2.99 14.82
C LEU A 244 -5.51 1.79 13.89
N PHE A 245 -5.76 2.05 12.61
CA PHE A 245 -5.50 1.12 11.51
C PHE A 245 -4.20 1.54 10.82
N CYS A 246 -3.36 0.58 10.47
CA CYS A 246 -2.22 0.77 9.59
C CYS A 246 -2.36 -0.16 8.38
N THR A 247 -2.47 0.45 7.20
CA THR A 247 -2.46 -0.28 5.93
C THR A 247 -1.03 -0.29 5.39
N PHE A 248 -0.52 -1.48 5.08
CA PHE A 248 0.79 -1.66 4.45
C PHE A 248 0.63 -2.13 3.01
N LYS A 249 1.44 -1.55 2.13
CA LYS A 249 1.63 -1.97 0.76
C LYS A 249 3.12 -2.13 0.51
N ILE A 250 3.54 -3.37 0.35
CA ILE A 250 4.92 -3.70 -0.04
C ILE A 250 4.93 -3.95 -1.53
N ILE A 251 5.87 -3.33 -2.23
CA ILE A 251 5.94 -3.30 -3.68
C ILE A 251 7.31 -3.83 -4.13
N PHE A 252 7.28 -4.77 -5.05
CA PHE A 252 8.46 -5.26 -5.75
C PHE A 252 8.31 -4.97 -7.24
N GLU A 253 9.10 -4.04 -7.77
CA GLU A 253 9.12 -3.75 -9.20
C GLU A 253 10.24 -4.53 -9.90
N PHE A 254 9.92 -5.13 -11.03
CA PHE A 254 10.83 -5.94 -11.83
C PHE A 254 11.06 -5.24 -13.17
N PRO A 255 12.09 -4.40 -13.29
CA PRO A 255 12.34 -3.70 -14.54
C PRO A 255 12.71 -4.70 -15.65
N PRO A 256 12.49 -4.35 -16.93
CA PRO A 256 12.77 -5.24 -18.05
C PRO A 256 14.26 -5.62 -18.18
N CYS A 257 15.16 -4.83 -17.59
CA CYS A 257 16.59 -5.15 -17.50
C CYS A 257 16.93 -6.24 -16.46
N GLY A 258 15.95 -6.69 -15.65
CA GLY A 258 16.16 -7.64 -14.56
C GLY A 258 16.41 -6.97 -13.21
N GLY A 259 16.68 -7.76 -12.19
CA GLY A 259 16.75 -7.27 -10.80
C GLY A 259 15.37 -7.02 -10.18
N VAL A 260 15.39 -6.42 -9.00
CA VAL A 260 14.20 -6.09 -8.19
C VAL A 260 14.42 -4.72 -7.57
N ILE A 261 13.40 -3.88 -7.58
CA ILE A 261 13.38 -2.59 -6.89
C ILE A 261 12.27 -2.66 -5.82
N PRO A 262 12.64 -2.81 -4.53
CA PRO A 262 11.69 -2.83 -3.43
C PRO A 262 11.28 -1.40 -3.05
N SER A 263 9.99 -1.18 -2.81
CA SER A 263 9.44 0.03 -2.21
C SER A 263 8.24 -0.29 -1.32
N HIS A 264 7.89 0.60 -0.40
CA HIS A 264 6.78 0.38 0.51
C HIS A 264 6.00 1.66 0.71
N TRP A 265 4.72 1.50 1.05
CA TRP A 265 3.83 2.55 1.49
C TRP A 265 3.12 2.07 2.73
N ASN A 266 3.05 2.91 3.75
CA ASN A 266 2.26 2.66 4.94
C ASN A 266 1.40 3.87 5.25
N TYR A 267 0.17 3.62 5.65
CA TYR A 267 -0.78 4.67 5.97
C TYR A 267 -1.53 4.35 7.24
N VAL A 268 -1.44 5.25 8.22
CA VAL A 268 -2.12 5.13 9.51
C VAL A 268 -3.35 6.02 9.51
N GLN A 269 -4.48 5.46 9.94
CA GLN A 269 -5.74 6.18 10.07
C GLN A 269 -6.47 5.81 11.36
N LYS A 270 -7.24 6.76 11.89
CA LYS A 270 -8.12 6.54 13.04
C LYS A 270 -9.52 6.22 12.57
N PHE A 271 -10.20 5.29 13.24
CA PHE A 271 -11.63 5.05 13.01
C PHE A 271 -12.45 6.23 13.54
N ILE A 272 -13.39 6.73 12.74
CA ILE A 272 -14.32 7.81 13.11
C ILE A 272 -15.58 7.20 13.72
#